data_AF-A0AAE6I9F0-F1
#
_entry.id   AF-A0AAE6I9F0-F1
#
_cell.length_a   1.000
_cell.length_b   1.000
_cell.length_c   1.000
_cell.angle_alpha   90.00
_cell.angle_beta   90.00
_cell.angle_gamma   90.00
#
_symmetry.space_group_name_H-M   'P 1'
#
loop_
_entity.id
_entity.type
_entity.pdbx_description
1 polymer ?
#
loop_
_entity_poly.entity_id
_entity_poly.type
_entity_poly.pdbx_seq_one_letter_code
_entity_poly.pdbx_strand_id
1 'polypeptide(L)'
;MKNILTLKEKSILNNGLIGVIFIIMGILQLFKINPILELIIGVIAAIGLFLSCISFFIKTESEDEMAEYNKNRASATIYTVLLIVFTICVLVSTHIDQWTINLKIISPFLLGGFNLSECILFCIYEKVSD
;
A
#
# COMPACT_ATOMS: atom_id res chain seq x y z
N MET A 1 11.62 21.69 -16.78
CA MET A 1 11.70 21.18 -15.40
C MET A 1 12.28 19.77 -15.47
N LYS A 2 13.35 19.47 -14.72
CA LYS A 2 13.87 18.10 -14.66
C LYS A 2 12.79 17.23 -14.03
N ASN A 3 12.19 16.31 -14.79
CA ASN A 3 11.22 15.32 -14.31
C ASN A 3 11.94 14.23 -13.52
N ILE A 4 12.57 14.60 -12.43
CA ILE A 4 13.36 13.70 -11.59
C ILE A 4 12.86 13.92 -10.18
N LEU A 5 12.28 12.87 -9.58
CA LEU A 5 11.79 12.89 -8.20
C LEU A 5 12.83 12.30 -7.27
N THR A 6 12.87 12.77 -6.01
CA THR A 6 13.58 12.05 -4.95
C THR A 6 12.92 10.68 -4.69
N LEU A 7 13.65 9.75 -4.07
CA LEU A 7 13.09 8.45 -3.67
C LEU A 7 11.90 8.61 -2.72
N LYS A 8 11.97 9.57 -1.80
CA LYS A 8 10.90 9.92 -0.87
C LYS A 8 9.64 10.42 -1.57
N GLU A 9 9.77 11.38 -2.47
CA GLU A 9 8.63 11.88 -3.25
C GLU A 9 8.00 10.79 -4.10
N LYS A 10 8.81 9.95 -4.75
CA LYS A 10 8.30 8.79 -5.50
C LYS A 10 7.57 7.80 -4.59
N SER A 11 8.06 7.56 -3.38
CA SER A 11 7.39 6.69 -2.40
C SER A 11 6.06 7.29 -1.92
N ILE A 12 5.98 8.60 -1.70
CA ILE A 12 4.73 9.27 -1.32
C ILE A 12 3.71 9.18 -2.45
N LEU A 13 4.13 9.43 -3.70
CA LEU A 13 3.27 9.34 -4.87
C LEU A 13 2.75 7.92 -5.09
N ASN A 14 3.64 6.94 -4.97
CA ASN A 14 3.29 5.55 -5.21
C ASN A 14 2.60 4.98 -3.96
N ASN A 15 3.35 4.65 -2.93
CA ASN A 15 2.88 3.85 -1.82
C ASN A 15 1.94 4.67 -0.91
N GLY A 16 2.22 5.96 -0.71
CA GLY A 16 1.37 6.85 0.09
C GLY A 16 -0.02 7.06 -0.53
N LEU A 17 -0.10 7.64 -1.73
CA LEU A 17 -1.38 7.94 -2.39
C LEU A 17 -2.16 6.67 -2.73
N ILE A 18 -1.49 5.62 -3.26
CA ILE A 18 -2.15 4.34 -3.52
C ILE A 18 -2.70 3.77 -2.20
N GLY A 19 -1.90 3.84 -1.13
CA GLY A 19 -2.32 3.43 0.21
C GLY A 19 -3.65 4.06 0.64
N VAL A 20 -3.73 5.40 0.55
CA VAL A 20 -4.93 6.17 0.90
C VAL A 20 -6.11 5.82 0.00
N ILE A 21 -5.91 5.71 -1.32
CA ILE A 21 -6.95 5.36 -2.28
C ILE A 21 -7.59 4.01 -1.93
N PHE A 22 -6.77 2.99 -1.63
CA PHE A 22 -7.27 1.66 -1.29
C PHE A 22 -7.96 1.63 0.09
N ILE A 23 -7.50 2.40 1.07
CA ILE A 23 -8.21 2.53 2.36
C ILE A 23 -9.59 3.17 2.15
N ILE A 24 -9.68 4.26 1.39
CA ILE A 24 -10.96 4.91 1.06
C ILE A 24 -11.88 3.90 0.35
N MET A 25 -11.34 3.15 -0.61
CA MET A 25 -12.09 2.10 -1.31
C MET A 25 -12.61 1.03 -0.35
N GLY A 26 -11.82 0.59 0.63
CA GLY A 26 -12.24 -0.35 1.67
C GLY A 26 -13.37 0.22 2.52
N ILE A 27 -13.26 1.48 2.95
CA ILE A 27 -14.32 2.17 3.71
C ILE A 27 -15.62 2.25 2.90
N LEU A 28 -15.55 2.59 1.61
CA LEU A 28 -16.73 2.66 0.73
C LEU A 28 -17.44 1.30 0.61
N GLN A 29 -16.70 0.20 0.68
CA GLN A 29 -17.26 -1.15 0.60
C GLN A 29 -17.95 -1.61 1.89
N LEU A 30 -17.81 -0.89 3.00
CA LEU A 30 -18.56 -1.14 4.24
C LEU A 30 -20.01 -0.63 4.16
N PHE A 31 -20.32 0.24 3.19
CA PHE A 31 -21.67 0.75 2.99
C PHE A 31 -22.52 -0.19 2.13
N LYS A 32 -23.85 0.00 2.18
CA LYS A 32 -24.79 -0.74 1.33
C LYS A 32 -24.52 -0.38 -0.14
N ILE A 33 -23.94 -1.32 -0.87
CA ILE A 33 -23.54 -1.13 -2.26
C ILE A 33 -24.79 -1.02 -3.15
N ASN A 34 -24.92 0.13 -3.80
CA ASN A 34 -25.86 0.36 -4.89
C ASN A 34 -25.06 0.45 -6.22
N PRO A 35 -25.72 0.38 -7.39
CA PRO A 35 -25.02 0.38 -8.67
C PRO A 35 -24.14 1.62 -8.91
N ILE A 36 -24.52 2.77 -8.37
CA ILE A 36 -23.74 4.02 -8.48
C ILE A 36 -22.45 3.92 -7.66
N LEU A 37 -22.54 3.44 -6.42
CA LEU A 37 -21.38 3.25 -5.54
C LEU A 37 -20.44 2.18 -6.08
N GLU A 38 -20.99 1.11 -6.67
CA GLU A 38 -20.20 0.08 -7.34
C GLU A 38 -19.43 0.65 -8.55
N LEU A 39 -20.07 1.51 -9.35
CA LEU A 39 -19.39 2.23 -10.44
C LEU A 39 -18.27 3.13 -9.90
N ILE A 40 -18.53 3.88 -8.82
CA ILE A 40 -17.53 4.75 -8.18
C ILE A 40 -16.33 3.93 -7.69
N ILE A 41 -16.57 2.80 -7.01
CA ILE A 41 -15.50 1.90 -6.55
C ILE A 41 -14.69 1.36 -7.73
N GLY A 42 -15.35 0.99 -8.83
CA GLY A 42 -14.67 0.54 -10.05
C GLY A 42 -13.76 1.61 -10.67
N VAL A 43 -14.23 2.86 -10.72
CA VAL A 43 -13.44 4.01 -11.20
C VAL A 43 -12.24 4.26 -10.28
N ILE A 44 -12.42 4.23 -8.97
CA ILE A 44 -11.34 4.40 -7.99
C ILE A 44 -10.28 3.30 -8.17
N ALA A 45 -10.69 2.05 -8.33
CA ALA A 45 -9.78 0.93 -8.57
C ALA A 45 -8.97 1.11 -9.87
N ALA A 46 -9.63 1.57 -10.94
CA ALA A 46 -8.96 1.85 -12.23
C ALA A 46 -7.93 2.98 -12.11
N ILE A 47 -8.27 4.06 -11.37
CA ILE A 47 -7.32 5.15 -11.08
C ILE A 47 -6.13 4.63 -10.27
N GLY A 48 -6.37 3.82 -9.24
CA GLY A 48 -5.31 3.21 -8.43
C GLY A 48 -4.35 2.39 -9.29
N LEU A 49 -4.87 1.53 -10.16
CA LEU A 49 -4.08 0.72 -11.09
C LEU A 49 -3.29 1.59 -12.07
N PHE A 50 -3.92 2.63 -12.63
CA PHE A 50 -3.26 3.56 -13.53
C PHE A 50 -2.08 4.29 -12.86
N LEU A 51 -2.26 4.78 -11.64
CA LEU A 51 -1.20 5.41 -10.85
C LEU A 51 -0.06 4.42 -10.55
N SER A 52 -0.40 3.17 -10.20
CA SER A 52 0.61 2.10 -10.05
C SER A 52 1.39 1.88 -11.34
N CYS A 53 0.77 1.93 -12.51
CA CYS A 53 1.47 1.76 -13.78
C CYS A 53 2.40 2.94 -14.10
N ILE A 54 1.95 4.18 -13.89
CA ILE A 54 2.78 5.38 -14.13
C ILE A 54 4.07 5.33 -13.30
N SER A 55 3.98 4.80 -12.08
CA SER A 55 5.10 4.73 -11.14
C SER A 55 6.36 4.07 -11.69
N PHE A 56 6.20 3.09 -12.59
CA PHE A 56 7.30 2.36 -13.23
C PHE A 56 8.10 3.24 -14.19
N PHE A 57 7.46 4.26 -14.77
CA PHE A 57 8.06 5.12 -15.80
C PHE A 57 8.67 6.41 -15.24
N ILE A 58 8.47 6.70 -13.95
CA ILE A 58 9.01 7.90 -13.30
C ILE A 58 10.49 7.69 -12.94
N LYS A 59 11.35 8.56 -13.48
CA LYS A 59 12.78 8.61 -13.15
C LYS A 59 13.00 9.20 -11.76
N THR A 60 13.92 8.59 -11.01
CA THR A 60 14.39 9.07 -9.71
C THR A 60 15.74 9.74 -9.82
N GLU A 61 16.07 10.58 -8.85
CA GLU A 61 17.41 11.18 -8.72
C GLU A 61 18.49 10.09 -8.61
N SER A 62 19.73 10.46 -8.94
CA SER A 62 20.87 9.54 -8.83
C SER A 62 20.97 8.99 -7.42
N GLU A 63 21.18 7.69 -7.34
CA GLU A 63 21.08 6.85 -6.13
C GLU A 63 21.79 7.47 -4.92
N ASP A 64 21.00 7.96 -3.97
CA ASP A 64 21.43 8.14 -2.59
C ASP A 64 21.35 6.77 -1.91
N GLU A 65 22.51 6.15 -1.66
CA GLU A 65 22.64 4.82 -1.06
C GLU A 65 21.89 4.73 0.28
N MET A 66 21.82 5.82 1.03
CA MET A 66 21.15 5.87 2.34
C MET A 66 19.63 5.86 2.18
N ALA A 67 19.10 6.63 1.24
CA ALA A 67 17.68 6.63 0.94
C ALA A 67 17.20 5.27 0.38
N GLU A 68 18.03 4.60 -0.43
CA GLU A 68 17.74 3.25 -0.89
C GLU A 68 17.75 2.23 0.27
N TYR A 69 18.75 2.31 1.15
CA TYR A 69 18.81 1.48 2.34
C TYR A 69 17.56 1.67 3.23
N ASN A 70 17.17 2.91 3.50
CA ASN A 70 16.00 3.24 4.31
C ASN A 70 14.70 2.73 3.68
N LYS A 71 14.57 2.82 2.35
CA LYS A 71 13.44 2.27 1.62
C LYS A 71 13.40 0.75 1.72
N ASN A 72 14.51 0.07 1.45
CA ASN A 72 14.61 -1.39 1.55
C ASN A 72 14.31 -1.89 2.97
N ARG A 73 14.78 -1.15 3.98
CA ARG A 73 14.46 -1.42 5.40
C ARG A 73 12.97 -1.30 5.69
N ALA A 74 12.31 -0.26 5.17
CA ALA A 74 10.87 -0.10 5.31
C ALA A 74 10.10 -1.24 4.67
N SER A 75 10.42 -1.60 3.42
CA SER A 75 9.79 -2.74 2.72
C SER A 75 10.00 -4.05 3.49
N ALA A 76 11.23 -4.35 3.92
CA ALA A 76 11.55 -5.57 4.69
C ALA A 76 10.77 -5.67 6.01
N THR A 77 10.58 -4.53 6.69
CA THR A 77 9.78 -4.45 7.92
C THR A 77 8.32 -4.80 7.63
N ILE A 78 7.73 -4.25 6.56
CA ILE A 78 6.36 -4.56 6.15
C ILE A 78 6.21 -6.03 5.74
N TYR A 79 7.16 -6.59 4.99
CA TYR A 79 7.17 -8.03 4.67
C TYR A 79 7.20 -8.91 5.92
N THR A 80 7.97 -8.52 6.95
CA THR A 80 8.03 -9.24 8.22
C THR A 80 6.69 -9.19 8.95
N VAL A 81 6.04 -8.03 9.00
CA VAL A 81 4.70 -7.87 9.59
C VAL A 81 3.67 -8.73 8.85
N LEU A 82 3.72 -8.71 7.52
CA LEU A 82 2.88 -9.56 6.66
C LEU A 82 3.03 -11.05 6.98
N LEU A 83 4.27 -11.52 7.11
CA LEU A 83 4.56 -12.91 7.45
C LEU A 83 3.98 -13.29 8.82
N ILE A 84 4.10 -12.40 9.81
CA ILE A 84 3.51 -12.61 11.14
C ILE A 84 1.98 -12.70 11.05
N VAL A 85 1.34 -11.79 10.32
CA VAL A 85 -0.13 -11.80 10.11
C VAL A 85 -0.57 -13.11 9.45
N PHE A 86 0.10 -13.56 8.39
CA PHE A 86 -0.23 -14.83 7.74
C PHE A 86 0.00 -16.03 8.66
N THR A 87 1.06 -16.01 9.47
CA THR A 87 1.32 -17.06 10.46
C THR A 87 0.19 -17.15 11.48
N ILE A 88 -0.31 -16.00 11.96
CA ILE A 88 -1.48 -15.94 12.84
C ILE A 88 -2.72 -16.51 12.14
N CYS A 89 -2.98 -16.15 10.88
CA CYS A 89 -4.09 -16.70 10.11
C CYS A 89 -4.02 -18.23 9.99
N VAL A 90 -2.82 -18.79 9.77
CA VAL A 90 -2.60 -20.24 9.74
C VAL A 90 -2.91 -20.88 11.08
N LEU A 91 -2.41 -20.31 12.20
CA LEU A 91 -2.71 -20.82 13.54
C LEU A 91 -4.20 -20.75 13.88
N VAL A 92 -4.89 -19.69 13.49
CA VAL A 92 -6.34 -19.57 13.69
C VAL A 92 -7.08 -20.64 12.86
N SER A 93 -6.63 -20.89 11.63
CA SER A 93 -7.24 -21.90 10.76
C SER A 93 -7.14 -23.33 11.30
N THR A 94 -6.18 -23.65 12.17
CA THR A 94 -6.10 -24.97 12.81
C THR A 94 -7.15 -25.18 13.90
N HIS A 95 -7.83 -24.12 14.34
CA HIS A 95 -8.84 -24.16 15.41
C HIS A 95 -10.26 -23.86 14.92
N ILE A 96 -10.42 -23.46 13.65
CA ILE A 96 -11.71 -23.09 13.07
C ILE A 96 -11.89 -23.87 11.76
N ASP A 97 -12.89 -24.75 11.71
CA ASP A 97 -13.14 -25.64 10.58
C ASP A 97 -13.47 -24.89 9.27
N GLN A 98 -14.11 -23.71 9.37
CA GLN A 98 -14.45 -22.86 8.23
C GLN A 98 -14.30 -21.38 8.61
N TRP A 99 -13.34 -20.69 7.99
CA TRP A 99 -13.17 -19.26 8.12
C TRP A 99 -13.36 -18.56 6.77
N THR A 100 -14.48 -17.86 6.61
CA THR A 100 -14.80 -17.12 5.37
C THR A 100 -14.41 -15.66 5.51
N ILE A 101 -13.52 -15.21 4.63
CA ILE A 101 -13.05 -13.82 4.54
C ILE A 101 -13.69 -13.17 3.33
N ASN A 102 -14.38 -12.04 3.52
CA ASN A 102 -14.88 -11.24 2.41
C ASN A 102 -13.72 -10.45 1.79
N LEU A 103 -13.16 -10.98 0.70
CA LEU A 103 -12.03 -10.37 0.00
C LEU A 103 -12.35 -9.00 -0.58
N LYS A 104 -13.62 -8.74 -0.93
CA LYS A 104 -14.08 -7.41 -1.36
C LYS A 104 -13.69 -6.42 -0.26
N ILE A 105 -14.16 -6.67 0.97
CA ILE A 105 -13.91 -5.78 2.12
C ILE A 105 -12.44 -5.78 2.57
N ILE A 106 -11.78 -6.94 2.66
CA ILE A 106 -10.47 -7.05 3.33
C ILE A 106 -9.29 -6.65 2.43
N SER A 107 -9.33 -6.98 1.14
CA SER A 107 -8.20 -6.71 0.24
C SER A 107 -7.81 -5.22 0.10
N PRO A 108 -8.73 -4.24 0.09
CA PRO A 108 -8.39 -2.83 0.04
C PRO A 108 -7.68 -2.37 1.31
N PHE A 109 -8.08 -2.87 2.48
CA PHE A 109 -7.41 -2.53 3.73
C PHE A 109 -6.03 -3.16 3.82
N LEU A 110 -5.85 -4.38 3.33
CA LEU A 110 -4.53 -5.01 3.26
C LEU A 110 -3.61 -4.22 2.33
N LEU A 111 -4.00 -4.04 1.06
CA LEU A 111 -3.19 -3.30 0.08
C LEU A 111 -2.95 -1.85 0.51
N GLY A 112 -3.99 -1.18 0.97
CA GLY A 112 -3.93 0.20 1.41
C GLY A 112 -3.06 0.38 2.65
N GLY A 113 -3.28 -0.47 3.65
CA GLY A 113 -2.53 -0.49 4.91
C GLY A 113 -1.05 -0.78 4.70
N PHE A 114 -0.68 -1.77 3.89
CA PHE A 114 0.72 -2.10 3.64
C PHE A 114 1.45 -0.99 2.89
N ASN A 115 0.86 -0.50 1.79
CA ASN A 115 1.47 0.58 1.01
C ASN A 115 1.63 1.86 1.85
N LEU A 116 0.59 2.25 2.59
CA LEU A 116 0.66 3.43 3.44
C LEU A 116 1.67 3.28 4.57
N SER A 117 1.71 2.11 5.22
CA SER A 117 2.65 1.84 6.32
C SER A 117 4.10 1.82 5.83
N GLU A 118 4.36 1.23 4.66
CA GLU A 118 5.70 1.25 4.05
C GLU A 118 6.16 2.69 3.80
N CYS A 119 5.28 3.52 3.24
CA CYS A 119 5.57 4.92 2.98
C CYS A 119 5.85 5.70 4.28
N ILE A 120 5.05 5.46 5.33
CA ILE A 120 5.23 6.10 6.65
C ILE A 120 6.57 5.69 7.25
N LEU A 121 6.90 4.39 7.25
CA LEU A 121 8.16 3.89 7.79
C LEU A 121 9.36 4.46 7.04
N PHE A 122 9.29 4.52 5.71
CA PHE A 122 10.37 5.12 4.92
C PHE A 122 10.57 6.60 5.28
N CYS A 123 9.49 7.38 5.36
CA CYS A 123 9.56 8.78 5.79
C CYS A 123 10.15 8.95 7.20
N ILE A 124 9.90 8.01 8.11
CA ILE A 124 10.48 8.01 9.46
C ILE A 124 11.98 7.70 9.41
N TYR A 125 12.39 6.68 8.66
CA TYR A 125 13.80 6.29 8.57
C TYR A 125 14.67 7.35 7.91
N GLU A 126 14.15 8.03 6.88
CA GLU A 126 14.81 9.19 6.27
C GLU A 126 15.05 10.30 7.29
N LYS A 127 14.04 10.64 8.11
CA LYS A 127 14.16 11.71 9.11
C LYS A 127 15.18 11.44 10.21
N VAL A 128 15.51 10.17 10.48
CA VAL A 128 16.52 9.78 11.47
C VAL A 128 17.94 9.83 10.87
N SER A 129 18.03 9.88 9.54
CA SER A 129 19.28 9.87 8.79
C SER A 129 19.75 11.27 8.35
N ASP A 130 18.84 12.25 8.35
CA ASP A 130 19.09 13.70 8.26
C ASP A 130 19.62 14.29 9.59
#